data_AF-A0A964QFL5-F1
#
_entry.id   AF-A0A964QFL5-F1
#
_cell.length_a   1.000
_cell.length_b   1.000
_cell.length_c   1.000
_cell.angle_alpha   90.00
_cell.angle_beta   90.00
_cell.angle_gamma   90.00
#
_symmetry.space_group_name_H-M   'P 1'
#
loop_
_entity.id
_entity.type
_entity.pdbx_description
1 polymer ?
#
loop_
_entity_poly.entity_id
_entity_poly.type
_entity_poly.pdbx_seq_one_letter_code
_entity_poly.pdbx_strand_id
1 'polypeptide(L)'
;MNTTAEGAPDLETPQRICAYAYIDGTRCPGEVEGEGNLCFWHDPKAAKNGADIKQRLEQWAQSGHSMEGFVLRQASLEGVRLHRGYDLRQADLSRANLQGASLFSIDLRGAQLLKTDFTRANLNQAKLEDTNLLGAIFEGTKLEEVQWGTVVLQEKKAGLAADRTAETLQLYKEGEEVYRNLRRTYDASGYFQEAGAFFHREMIMRRKLLPRWSAGRLWSKMVDLMCGYGESPPRVLVFSLLVIFGSAAFYFLLGVTTPRGPLQFEVEAGLEENFWRYLTCVYYSVVTFVTLGYGDILPVGYTQPIAAIEGFVGGFAMALFIVVFSKKMTRS
;
A
#
# COMPACT_ATOMS: atom_id res chain seq x y z
N MET A 1 67.71 -3.24 50.92
CA MET A 1 67.20 -4.46 50.26
C MET A 1 65.69 -4.29 50.15
N ASN A 2 65.23 -3.75 49.02
CA ASN A 2 63.81 -3.58 48.71
C ASN A 2 63.30 -4.89 48.12
N THR A 3 62.38 -5.56 48.82
CA THR A 3 61.61 -6.66 48.27
C THR A 3 60.40 -6.09 47.53
N THR A 4 60.42 -6.27 46.23
CA THR A 4 59.36 -5.98 45.26
C THR A 4 58.10 -6.78 45.59
N ALA A 5 56.99 -6.09 45.81
CA ALA A 5 55.66 -6.67 45.73
C ALA A 5 55.35 -6.93 44.25
N GLU A 6 55.38 -8.20 43.85
CA GLU A 6 54.90 -8.64 42.54
C GLU A 6 53.39 -8.38 42.44
N GLY A 7 53.00 -7.55 41.48
CA GLY A 7 51.61 -7.31 41.13
C GLY A 7 50.96 -8.59 40.61
N ALA A 8 49.81 -8.92 41.18
CA ALA A 8 48.94 -9.96 40.66
C ALA A 8 48.53 -9.62 39.21
N PRO A 9 48.44 -10.61 38.29
CA PRO A 9 47.88 -10.36 36.98
C PRO A 9 46.40 -10.03 37.15
N ASP A 10 45.98 -8.88 36.60
CA ASP A 10 44.58 -8.53 36.45
C ASP A 10 43.86 -9.69 35.75
N LEU A 11 42.99 -10.38 36.48
CA LEU A 11 42.11 -11.41 35.94
C LEU A 11 41.14 -10.70 34.98
N GLU A 12 41.44 -10.73 33.69
CA GLU A 12 40.52 -10.34 32.61
C GLU A 12 39.19 -11.05 32.86
N THR A 13 38.18 -10.28 33.23
CA THR A 13 36.81 -10.78 33.32
C THR A 13 36.43 -11.36 31.96
N PRO A 14 35.82 -12.56 31.88
CA PRO A 14 35.51 -13.17 30.60
C PRO A 14 34.62 -12.21 29.81
N GLN A 15 35.10 -11.74 28.65
CA GLN A 15 34.35 -10.86 27.76
C GLN A 15 33.03 -11.54 27.40
N ARG A 16 31.94 -11.02 27.97
CA ARG A 16 30.60 -11.57 27.75
C ARG A 16 30.10 -11.03 26.41
N ILE A 17 29.88 -11.93 25.46
CA ILE A 17 29.33 -11.61 24.13
C ILE A 17 27.80 -11.59 24.21
N CYS A 18 27.17 -10.70 23.43
CA CYS A 18 25.73 -10.58 23.32
C CYS A 18 25.04 -11.91 23.00
N ALA A 19 23.94 -12.19 23.71
CA ALA A 19 23.10 -13.36 23.50
C ALA A 19 22.11 -13.22 22.33
N TYR A 20 22.02 -12.06 21.69
CA TYR A 20 21.14 -11.86 20.54
C TYR A 20 21.62 -12.70 19.35
N ALA A 21 20.70 -13.47 18.78
CA ALA A 21 20.92 -14.25 17.57
C ALA A 21 20.19 -13.59 16.40
N TYR A 22 20.93 -13.35 15.32
CA TYR A 22 20.38 -12.84 14.07
C TYR A 22 19.52 -13.92 13.37
N ILE A 23 18.76 -13.52 12.35
CA ILE A 23 17.91 -14.41 11.54
C ILE A 23 18.73 -15.55 10.90
N ASP A 24 20.01 -15.33 10.58
CA ASP A 24 20.91 -16.34 10.02
C ASP A 24 21.46 -17.34 11.07
N GLY A 25 21.12 -17.15 12.35
CA GLY A 25 21.57 -17.96 13.48
C GLY A 25 22.93 -17.55 14.05
N THR A 26 23.63 -16.59 13.44
CA THR A 26 24.89 -16.04 13.98
C THR A 26 24.61 -15.12 15.16
N ARG A 27 25.57 -14.99 16.07
CA ARG A 27 25.42 -14.16 17.27
C ARG A 27 25.98 -12.76 17.05
N CYS A 28 25.37 -11.80 17.73
CA CYS A 28 25.89 -10.43 17.76
C CYS A 28 27.29 -10.40 18.39
N PRO A 29 28.31 -9.79 17.73
CA PRO A 29 29.67 -9.73 18.26
C PRO A 29 29.84 -8.68 19.36
N GLY A 30 28.77 -7.95 19.71
CA GLY A 30 28.83 -6.86 20.67
C GLY A 30 29.11 -7.34 22.08
N GLU A 31 29.96 -6.60 22.79
CA GLU A 31 30.26 -6.83 24.20
C GLU A 31 29.09 -6.39 25.08
N VAL A 32 28.89 -7.11 26.18
CA VAL A 32 27.89 -6.79 27.19
C VAL A 32 28.46 -5.74 28.15
N GLU A 33 27.89 -4.54 28.15
CA GLU A 33 28.34 -3.40 28.96
C GLU A 33 27.68 -3.34 30.36
N GLY A 34 26.76 -4.27 30.70
CA GLY A 34 25.98 -4.25 31.93
C GLY A 34 25.76 -5.62 32.58
N GLU A 35 24.84 -5.70 33.53
CA GLU A 35 24.53 -6.96 34.25
C GLU A 35 23.73 -7.98 33.42
N GLY A 36 23.22 -7.56 32.25
CA GLY A 36 22.43 -8.41 31.36
C GLY A 36 23.26 -9.39 30.52
N ASN A 37 22.61 -9.99 29.52
CA ASN A 37 23.25 -10.84 28.52
C ASN A 37 23.22 -10.20 27.12
N LEU A 38 22.80 -8.94 27.00
CA LEU A 38 22.65 -8.24 25.74
C LEU A 38 23.69 -7.12 25.66
N CYS A 39 24.20 -6.85 24.47
CA CYS A 39 25.04 -5.67 24.25
C CYS A 39 24.19 -4.40 24.36
N PHE A 40 24.87 -3.27 24.44
CA PHE A 40 24.25 -1.95 24.48
C PHE A 40 23.13 -1.77 23.44
N TRP A 41 23.34 -2.21 22.19
CA TRP A 41 22.38 -2.05 21.10
C TRP A 41 21.11 -2.89 21.23
N HIS A 42 21.22 -4.11 21.76
CA HIS A 42 20.10 -5.05 21.91
C HIS A 42 19.38 -4.90 23.25
N ASP A 43 19.99 -4.26 24.25
CA ASP A 43 19.35 -4.05 25.55
C ASP A 43 18.21 -3.01 25.46
N PRO A 44 16.95 -3.38 25.75
CA PRO A 44 15.83 -2.44 25.77
C PRO A 44 15.84 -1.47 26.97
N LYS A 45 16.61 -1.75 28.02
CA LYS A 45 16.71 -0.89 29.22
C LYS A 45 17.75 0.20 29.07
N ALA A 46 18.74 0.00 28.19
CA ALA A 46 19.78 0.99 27.93
C ALA A 46 19.19 2.24 27.26
N ALA A 47 19.36 3.41 27.89
CA ALA A 47 18.94 4.68 27.34
C ALA A 47 19.88 5.09 26.18
N LYS A 48 19.32 5.30 24.98
CA LYS A 48 20.08 5.59 23.76
C LYS A 48 19.84 7.01 23.22
N ASN A 49 19.64 7.95 24.12
CA ASN A 49 19.38 9.36 23.83
C ASN A 49 20.62 10.26 24.02
N GLY A 50 21.78 9.69 24.37
CA GLY A 50 23.04 10.42 24.50
C GLY A 50 23.50 11.04 23.19
N ALA A 51 24.29 12.13 23.26
CA ALA A 51 24.81 12.83 22.08
C ALA A 51 25.83 12.00 21.27
N ASP A 52 26.44 11.01 21.90
CA ASP A 52 27.43 10.08 21.34
C ASP A 52 26.79 8.95 20.51
N ILE A 53 25.47 8.72 20.66
CA ILE A 53 24.78 7.56 20.05
C ILE A 53 24.95 7.52 18.53
N LYS A 54 24.91 8.69 17.89
CA LYS A 54 25.12 8.84 16.45
C LYS A 54 26.50 8.34 16.03
N GLN A 55 27.55 8.80 16.72
CA GLN A 55 28.93 8.43 16.39
C GLN A 55 29.17 6.94 16.64
N ARG A 56 28.66 6.41 17.76
CA ARG A 56 28.74 4.97 18.08
C ARG A 56 28.04 4.12 17.01
N LEU A 57 26.86 4.55 16.53
CA LEU A 57 26.12 3.81 15.50
C LEU A 57 26.85 3.85 14.15
N GLU A 58 27.41 5.01 13.76
CA GLU A 58 28.20 5.13 12.53
C GLU A 58 29.48 4.30 12.58
N GLN A 59 30.15 4.23 13.74
CA GLN A 59 31.32 3.38 13.96
C GLN A 59 30.98 1.89 13.88
N TRP A 60 29.86 1.47 14.48
CA TRP A 60 29.38 0.10 14.35
C TRP A 60 29.05 -0.24 12.90
N ALA A 61 28.36 0.66 12.18
CA ALA A 61 28.07 0.46 10.77
C ALA A 61 29.35 0.29 9.93
N GLN A 62 30.42 1.05 10.25
CA GLN A 62 31.71 0.93 9.58
C GLN A 62 32.43 -0.40 9.83
N SER A 63 32.16 -1.09 10.94
CA SER A 63 32.74 -2.42 11.20
C SER A 63 32.13 -3.51 10.31
N GLY A 64 31.02 -3.22 9.62
CA GLY A 64 30.35 -4.15 8.71
C GLY A 64 29.52 -5.23 9.41
N HIS A 65 29.35 -5.14 10.73
CA HIS A 65 28.44 -6.03 11.47
C HIS A 65 26.98 -5.67 11.20
N SER A 66 26.10 -6.68 11.24
CA SER A 66 24.66 -6.43 11.16
C SER A 66 24.18 -5.57 12.33
N MET A 67 23.18 -4.73 12.07
CA MET A 67 22.45 -3.96 13.09
C MET A 67 21.02 -4.50 13.26
N GLU A 68 20.79 -5.73 12.85
CA GLU A 68 19.51 -6.41 12.99
C GLU A 68 19.08 -6.49 14.46
N GLY A 69 17.81 -6.16 14.72
CA GLY A 69 17.21 -6.20 16.06
C GLY A 69 17.63 -5.08 17.00
N PHE A 70 18.35 -4.07 16.53
CA PHE A 70 18.79 -2.95 17.36
C PHE A 70 17.60 -2.22 18.00
N VAL A 71 17.68 -1.98 19.32
CA VAL A 71 16.64 -1.30 20.08
C VAL A 71 17.01 0.17 20.25
N LEU A 72 16.65 0.99 19.27
CA LEU A 72 16.97 2.42 19.14
C LEU A 72 15.77 3.33 19.46
N ARG A 73 14.93 2.92 20.41
CA ARG A 73 13.75 3.69 20.86
C ARG A 73 14.17 5.07 21.34
N GLN A 74 13.47 6.11 20.84
CA GLN A 74 13.72 7.51 21.21
C GLN A 74 15.18 7.97 20.99
N ALA A 75 15.95 7.27 20.14
CA ALA A 75 17.33 7.65 19.88
C ALA A 75 17.42 8.95 19.09
N SER A 76 18.42 9.78 19.44
CA SER A 76 18.73 11.03 18.72
C SER A 76 19.75 10.74 17.62
N LEU A 77 19.25 10.46 16.41
CA LEU A 77 20.05 10.04 15.25
C LEU A 77 19.96 11.05 14.10
N GLU A 78 19.82 12.33 14.44
CA GLU A 78 19.74 13.42 13.46
C GLU A 78 20.99 13.44 12.56
N GLY A 79 20.75 13.42 11.25
CA GLY A 79 21.78 13.43 10.23
C GLY A 79 22.73 12.24 10.28
N VAL A 80 22.30 11.09 10.83
CA VAL A 80 23.10 9.86 10.83
C VAL A 80 23.39 9.40 9.40
N ARG A 81 24.60 8.91 9.15
CA ARG A 81 25.08 8.53 7.81
C ARG A 81 25.17 7.02 7.62
N LEU A 82 24.06 6.40 7.21
CA LEU A 82 23.93 4.98 6.92
C LEU A 82 23.67 4.71 5.42
N HIS A 83 24.55 5.22 4.55
CA HIS A 83 24.34 5.26 3.09
C HIS A 83 24.75 4.00 2.31
N ARG A 84 25.24 2.95 2.97
CA ARG A 84 25.79 1.74 2.32
C ARG A 84 24.82 0.55 2.28
N GLY A 85 23.51 0.80 2.42
CA GLY A 85 22.51 -0.26 2.46
C GLY A 85 22.66 -1.19 3.67
N TYR A 86 22.88 -0.60 4.84
CA TYR A 86 23.07 -1.37 6.08
C TYR A 86 21.82 -2.14 6.50
N ASP A 87 22.03 -3.19 7.27
CA ASP A 87 20.97 -4.08 7.77
C ASP A 87 20.45 -3.61 9.13
N LEU A 88 19.24 -3.05 9.16
CA LEU A 88 18.46 -2.71 10.35
C LEU A 88 17.14 -3.50 10.40
N ARG A 89 17.13 -4.72 9.85
CA ARG A 89 15.95 -5.59 9.92
C ARG A 89 15.53 -5.80 11.38
N GLN A 90 14.23 -5.83 11.61
CA GLN A 90 13.63 -6.01 12.95
C GLN A 90 14.06 -4.97 14.02
N ALA A 91 14.77 -3.90 13.64
CA ALA A 91 15.16 -2.86 14.57
C ALA A 91 13.94 -2.11 15.13
N ASP A 92 14.03 -1.66 16.37
CA ASP A 92 13.02 -0.82 17.01
C ASP A 92 13.49 0.62 17.05
N LEU A 93 13.02 1.42 16.09
CA LEU A 93 13.30 2.85 15.95
C LEU A 93 12.10 3.70 16.40
N SER A 94 11.21 3.14 17.24
CA SER A 94 10.01 3.84 17.67
C SER A 94 10.37 5.17 18.32
N ARG A 95 9.79 6.27 17.80
CA ARG A 95 10.03 7.65 18.23
C ARG A 95 11.48 8.13 18.08
N ALA A 96 12.31 7.45 17.30
CA ALA A 96 13.66 7.92 17.01
C ALA A 96 13.62 9.18 16.12
N ASN A 97 14.57 10.08 16.33
CA ASN A 97 14.80 11.23 15.48
C ASN A 97 15.82 10.85 14.39
N LEU A 98 15.38 10.71 13.15
CA LEU A 98 16.19 10.45 11.96
C LEU A 98 16.11 11.63 10.97
N GLN A 99 15.86 12.84 11.45
CA GLN A 99 15.80 14.02 10.60
C GLN A 99 17.11 14.20 9.83
N GLY A 100 17.02 14.43 8.51
CA GLY A 100 18.19 14.61 7.65
C GLY A 100 19.10 13.37 7.53
N ALA A 101 18.69 12.21 8.04
CA ALA A 101 19.50 10.99 7.98
C ALA A 101 19.72 10.53 6.54
N SER A 102 20.91 9.99 6.25
CA SER A 102 21.22 9.37 4.96
C SER A 102 21.06 7.86 5.10
N LEU A 103 19.94 7.33 4.63
CA LEU A 103 19.52 5.92 4.78
C LEU A 103 19.34 5.25 3.40
N PHE A 104 20.22 5.61 2.45
CA PHE A 104 20.16 5.09 1.08
C PHE A 104 20.30 3.56 1.05
N SER A 105 19.38 2.90 0.35
CA SER A 105 19.31 1.44 0.19
C SER A 105 19.20 0.64 1.50
N ILE A 106 18.81 1.30 2.61
CA ILE A 106 18.78 0.66 3.93
C ILE A 106 17.76 -0.48 3.99
N ASP A 107 18.10 -1.56 4.70
CA ASP A 107 17.18 -2.65 4.94
C ASP A 107 16.50 -2.50 6.31
N LEU A 108 15.24 -2.11 6.31
CA LEU A 108 14.42 -1.91 7.50
C LEU A 108 13.29 -2.94 7.60
N ARG A 109 13.38 -4.08 6.88
CA ARG A 109 12.27 -5.04 6.84
C ARG A 109 11.91 -5.54 8.25
N GLY A 110 10.62 -5.51 8.58
CA GLY A 110 10.11 -5.88 9.90
C GLY A 110 10.41 -4.88 11.04
N ALA A 111 11.05 -3.74 10.76
CA ALA A 111 11.37 -2.73 11.77
C ALA A 111 10.12 -2.06 12.37
N GLN A 112 10.22 -1.64 13.62
CA GLN A 112 9.22 -0.80 14.29
C GLN A 112 9.59 0.67 14.09
N LEU A 113 8.79 1.39 13.30
CA LEU A 113 9.00 2.81 12.95
C LEU A 113 7.89 3.70 13.51
N LEU A 114 7.29 3.29 14.64
CA LEU A 114 6.16 3.98 15.25
C LEU A 114 6.58 5.41 15.64
N LYS A 115 5.95 6.42 15.02
CA LYS A 115 6.25 7.84 15.25
C LYS A 115 7.72 8.23 15.05
N THR A 116 8.44 7.49 14.21
CA THR A 116 9.81 7.84 13.83
C THR A 116 9.80 9.07 12.93
N ASP A 117 10.74 9.99 13.14
CA ASP A 117 10.84 11.21 12.36
C ASP A 117 11.90 11.06 11.26
N PHE A 118 11.45 10.97 10.00
CA PHE A 118 12.30 10.92 8.80
C PHE A 118 12.35 12.26 8.05
N THR A 119 11.99 13.37 8.69
CA THR A 119 11.91 14.67 8.01
C THR A 119 13.22 15.01 7.30
N ARG A 120 13.16 15.28 5.99
CA ARG A 120 14.33 15.54 5.12
C ARG A 120 15.36 14.40 5.05
N ALA A 121 15.04 13.20 5.50
CA ALA A 121 15.90 12.03 5.35
C ALA A 121 15.95 11.54 3.89
N ASN A 122 16.98 10.78 3.56
CA ASN A 122 17.10 10.09 2.27
C ASN A 122 16.84 8.59 2.47
N LEU A 123 15.66 8.12 2.06
CA LEU A 123 15.24 6.72 2.09
C LEU A 123 15.16 6.12 0.66
N ASN A 124 15.83 6.71 -0.33
CA ASN A 124 15.84 6.16 -1.68
C ASN A 124 16.31 4.71 -1.68
N GLN A 125 15.61 3.85 -2.42
CA GLN A 125 15.85 2.40 -2.52
C GLN A 125 15.77 1.63 -1.18
N ALA A 126 15.22 2.23 -0.12
CA ALA A 126 15.06 1.56 1.16
C ALA A 126 14.05 0.42 1.08
N LYS A 127 14.25 -0.61 1.91
CA LYS A 127 13.33 -1.75 2.06
C LYS A 127 12.53 -1.59 3.34
N LEU A 128 11.25 -1.29 3.22
CA LEU A 128 10.31 -1.02 4.31
C LEU A 128 9.18 -2.07 4.39
N GLU A 129 9.41 -3.26 3.86
CA GLU A 129 8.45 -4.36 3.89
C GLU A 129 8.15 -4.81 5.33
N ASP A 130 6.88 -5.10 5.62
CA ASP A 130 6.42 -5.55 6.94
C ASP A 130 6.81 -4.60 8.10
N THR A 131 7.02 -3.31 7.83
CA THR A 131 7.34 -2.30 8.86
C THR A 131 6.10 -1.71 9.53
N ASN A 132 6.25 -1.29 10.79
CA ASN A 132 5.23 -0.53 11.48
C ASN A 132 5.44 0.97 11.30
N LEU A 133 4.75 1.56 10.32
CA LEU A 133 4.88 2.98 9.91
C LEU A 133 3.89 3.91 10.62
N LEU A 134 3.17 3.44 11.63
CA LEU A 134 2.10 4.22 12.24
C LEU A 134 2.64 5.54 12.83
N GLY A 135 2.09 6.65 12.37
CA GLY A 135 2.51 7.99 12.81
C GLY A 135 3.94 8.40 12.42
N ALA A 136 4.65 7.63 11.58
CA ALA A 136 5.97 8.02 11.08
C ALA A 136 5.87 9.32 10.27
N ILE A 137 6.86 10.20 10.35
CA ILE A 137 6.84 11.51 9.69
C ILE A 137 7.78 11.45 8.48
N PHE A 138 7.27 11.75 7.28
CA PHE A 138 8.02 11.69 6.03
C PHE A 138 8.10 13.06 5.31
N GLU A 139 8.04 14.16 6.05
CA GLU A 139 8.02 15.49 5.45
C GLU A 139 9.36 15.81 4.76
N GLY A 140 9.31 16.09 3.45
CA GLY A 140 10.52 16.34 2.65
C GLY A 140 11.48 15.14 2.55
N THR A 141 11.06 13.94 2.93
CA THR A 141 11.85 12.72 2.80
C THR A 141 11.94 12.31 1.33
N LYS A 142 13.11 11.84 0.89
CA LYS A 142 13.27 11.25 -0.45
C LYS A 142 12.85 9.78 -0.40
N LEU A 143 11.86 9.41 -1.21
CA LEU A 143 11.21 8.09 -1.23
C LEU A 143 11.20 7.46 -2.64
N GLU A 144 12.26 7.67 -3.41
CA GLU A 144 12.40 7.07 -4.75
C GLU A 144 12.69 5.56 -4.63
N GLU A 145 11.99 4.74 -5.43
CA GLU A 145 12.23 3.29 -5.54
C GLU A 145 12.16 2.52 -4.21
N VAL A 146 11.38 3.02 -3.25
CA VAL A 146 11.20 2.37 -1.94
C VAL A 146 10.39 1.09 -2.08
N GLN A 147 10.87 0.01 -1.45
CA GLN A 147 10.19 -1.28 -1.42
C GLN A 147 9.28 -1.36 -0.19
N TRP A 148 7.99 -1.05 -0.38
CA TRP A 148 6.97 -1.11 0.67
C TRP A 148 6.38 -2.52 0.89
N GLY A 149 6.60 -3.43 -0.07
CA GLY A 149 5.89 -4.70 -0.16
C GLY A 149 4.50 -4.56 -0.81
N THR A 150 3.70 -5.63 -0.76
CA THR A 150 2.38 -5.66 -1.41
C THR A 150 1.30 -4.90 -0.64
N VAL A 151 1.41 -4.87 0.69
CA VAL A 151 0.48 -4.25 1.64
C VAL A 151 1.23 -3.77 2.87
N VAL A 152 0.71 -2.74 3.54
CA VAL A 152 1.27 -2.32 4.84
C VAL A 152 0.98 -3.37 5.91
N LEU A 153 1.83 -3.42 6.93
CA LEU A 153 1.77 -4.42 8.00
C LEU A 153 0.38 -4.48 8.67
N GLN A 154 -0.26 -3.33 8.88
CA GLN A 154 -1.58 -3.23 9.50
C GLN A 154 -2.67 -3.88 8.64
N GLU A 155 -2.65 -3.69 7.32
CA GLU A 155 -3.59 -4.37 6.42
C GLU A 155 -3.35 -5.88 6.42
N LYS A 156 -2.10 -6.32 6.41
CA LYS A 156 -1.73 -7.75 6.47
C LYS A 156 -2.26 -8.40 7.75
N LYS A 157 -2.00 -7.79 8.91
CA LYS A 157 -2.51 -8.25 10.21
C LYS A 157 -4.04 -8.29 10.24
N ALA A 158 -4.71 -7.26 9.72
CA ALA A 158 -6.17 -7.20 9.68
C ALA A 158 -6.80 -8.23 8.72
N GLY A 159 -6.07 -8.65 7.68
CA GLY A 159 -6.50 -9.71 6.75
C GLY A 159 -6.38 -11.12 7.34
N LEU A 160 -5.44 -11.34 8.26
CA LEU A 160 -5.26 -12.60 8.97
C LEU A 160 -6.27 -12.79 10.10
N ALA A 161 -6.83 -11.70 10.64
CA ALA A 161 -7.89 -11.75 11.62
C ALA A 161 -9.20 -12.26 10.97
N ALA A 162 -9.68 -13.43 11.39
CA ALA A 162 -10.88 -14.05 10.84
C ALA A 162 -12.16 -13.25 11.15
N ASP A 163 -12.22 -12.65 12.34
CA ASP A 163 -13.39 -11.96 12.85
C ASP A 163 -13.29 -10.44 12.76
N ARG A 164 -14.44 -9.80 12.52
CA ARG A 164 -14.57 -8.34 12.54
C ARG A 164 -14.65 -7.84 13.99
N THR A 165 -13.56 -8.02 14.73
CA THR A 165 -13.39 -7.53 16.10
C THR A 165 -13.07 -6.04 16.12
N ALA A 166 -13.18 -5.41 17.30
CA ALA A 166 -12.74 -4.02 17.51
C ALA A 166 -11.25 -3.83 17.17
N GLU A 167 -10.41 -4.83 17.49
CA GLU A 167 -8.99 -4.85 17.15
C GLU A 167 -8.75 -4.85 15.63
N THR A 168 -9.51 -5.63 14.88
CA THR A 168 -9.41 -5.67 13.42
C THR A 168 -9.81 -4.34 12.79
N LEU A 169 -10.83 -3.67 13.33
CA LEU A 169 -11.22 -2.33 12.90
C LEU A 169 -10.15 -1.28 13.24
N GLN A 170 -9.50 -1.41 14.39
CA GLN A 170 -8.39 -0.56 14.77
C GLN A 170 -7.22 -0.71 13.80
N LEU A 171 -6.86 -1.94 13.41
CA LEU A 171 -5.83 -2.20 12.40
C LEU A 171 -6.18 -1.56 11.04
N TYR A 172 -7.44 -1.64 10.59
CA TYR A 172 -7.85 -0.96 9.36
C TYR A 172 -7.77 0.57 9.47
N LYS A 173 -8.06 1.13 10.64
CA LYS A 173 -7.95 2.56 10.90
C LYS A 173 -6.48 3.02 10.88
N GLU A 174 -5.61 2.26 11.52
CA GLU A 174 -4.16 2.51 11.50
C GLU A 174 -3.58 2.38 10.09
N GLY A 175 -4.02 1.37 9.32
CA GLY A 175 -3.64 1.21 7.92
C GLY A 175 -4.10 2.39 7.05
N GLU A 176 -5.31 2.91 7.28
CA GLU A 176 -5.80 4.13 6.60
C GLU A 176 -4.89 5.33 6.86
N GLU A 177 -4.47 5.52 8.12
CA GLU A 177 -3.59 6.61 8.51
C GLU A 177 -2.22 6.50 7.83
N VAL A 178 -1.64 5.30 7.80
CA VAL A 178 -0.37 5.05 7.10
C VAL A 178 -0.49 5.37 5.62
N TYR A 179 -1.52 4.84 4.93
CA TYR A 179 -1.71 5.09 3.50
C TYR A 179 -1.96 6.58 3.19
N ARG A 180 -2.74 7.26 4.02
CA ARG A 180 -3.02 8.69 3.89
C ARG A 180 -1.75 9.53 4.03
N ASN A 181 -0.88 9.16 4.96
CA ASN A 181 0.38 9.84 5.18
C ASN A 181 1.34 9.64 3.99
N LEU A 182 1.52 8.38 3.56
CA LEU A 182 2.35 8.06 2.39
C LEU A 182 1.86 8.79 1.13
N ARG A 183 0.54 8.77 0.86
CA ARG A 183 -0.04 9.52 -0.25
C ARG A 183 0.34 11.00 -0.19
N ARG A 184 0.17 11.66 0.96
CA ARG A 184 0.47 13.09 1.11
C ARG A 184 1.93 13.39 0.86
N THR A 185 2.84 12.53 1.32
CA THR A 185 4.27 12.69 1.05
C THR A 185 4.57 12.55 -0.44
N TYR A 186 4.07 11.51 -1.10
CA TYR A 186 4.29 11.31 -2.53
C TYR A 186 3.66 12.43 -3.38
N ASP A 187 2.47 12.91 -3.02
CA ASP A 187 1.84 14.08 -3.66
C ASP A 187 2.69 15.35 -3.50
N ALA A 188 3.27 15.59 -2.32
CA ALA A 188 4.14 16.75 -2.06
C ALA A 188 5.48 16.67 -2.81
N SER A 189 5.96 15.46 -3.08
CA SER A 189 7.19 15.21 -3.83
C SER A 189 7.00 15.13 -5.35
N GLY A 190 5.76 15.16 -5.85
CA GLY A 190 5.45 15.10 -7.29
C GLY A 190 5.39 13.70 -7.90
N TYR A 191 5.41 12.63 -7.09
CA TYR A 191 5.30 11.23 -7.55
C TYR A 191 3.83 10.79 -7.56
N PHE A 192 3.10 11.30 -8.54
CA PHE A 192 1.64 11.17 -8.57
C PHE A 192 1.13 9.75 -8.86
N GLN A 193 1.93 8.88 -9.48
CA GLN A 193 1.52 7.50 -9.75
C GLN A 193 1.47 6.69 -8.46
N GLU A 194 2.51 6.79 -7.65
CA GLU A 194 2.66 6.19 -6.33
C GLU A 194 1.62 6.76 -5.37
N ALA A 195 1.44 8.08 -5.36
CA ALA A 195 0.40 8.74 -4.56
C ALA A 195 -1.01 8.21 -4.91
N GLY A 196 -1.31 8.00 -6.20
CA GLY A 196 -2.56 7.39 -6.66
C GLY A 196 -2.75 5.95 -6.18
N ALA A 197 -1.69 5.13 -6.17
CA ALA A 197 -1.73 3.77 -5.64
C ALA A 197 -2.02 3.74 -4.13
N PHE A 198 -1.39 4.63 -3.36
CA PHE A 198 -1.66 4.76 -1.92
C PHE A 198 -3.04 5.34 -1.63
N PHE A 199 -3.53 6.28 -2.45
CA PHE A 199 -4.91 6.77 -2.37
C PHE A 199 -5.93 5.66 -2.57
N HIS A 200 -5.72 4.80 -3.57
CA HIS A 200 -6.59 3.66 -3.83
C HIS A 200 -6.69 2.74 -2.61
N ARG A 201 -5.54 2.43 -1.99
CA ARG A 201 -5.47 1.63 -0.76
C ARG A 201 -6.10 2.31 0.46
N GLU A 202 -5.88 3.61 0.64
CA GLU A 202 -6.54 4.44 1.67
C GLU A 202 -8.07 4.29 1.57
N MET A 203 -8.63 4.40 0.36
CA MET A 203 -10.06 4.27 0.13
C MET A 203 -10.57 2.84 0.38
N ILE A 204 -9.78 1.81 0.08
CA ILE A 204 -10.11 0.42 0.45
C ILE A 204 -10.19 0.28 1.97
N MET A 205 -9.25 0.87 2.74
CA MET A 205 -9.28 0.80 4.21
C MET A 205 -10.53 1.47 4.76
N ARG A 206 -10.87 2.67 4.25
CA ARG A 206 -12.12 3.37 4.61
C ARG A 206 -13.36 2.53 4.34
N ARG A 207 -13.40 1.83 3.20
CA ARG A 207 -14.49 0.90 2.89
C ARG A 207 -14.54 -0.28 3.86
N LYS A 208 -13.39 -0.85 4.24
CA LYS A 208 -13.32 -1.97 5.18
C LYS A 208 -13.81 -1.59 6.58
N LEU A 209 -13.65 -0.32 6.97
CA LEU A 209 -14.20 0.25 8.21
C LEU A 209 -15.74 0.30 8.22
N LEU A 210 -16.40 0.41 7.07
CA LEU A 210 -17.87 0.42 7.00
C LEU A 210 -18.50 -0.95 7.34
N PRO A 211 -19.71 -0.98 7.93
CA PRO A 211 -20.45 -2.22 8.19
C PRO A 211 -20.65 -3.06 6.91
N ARG A 212 -20.61 -4.39 7.04
CA ARG A 212 -20.65 -5.33 5.89
C ARG A 212 -21.86 -5.12 4.98
N TRP A 213 -23.03 -4.89 5.56
CA TRP A 213 -24.30 -4.74 4.84
C TRP A 213 -24.79 -3.29 4.76
N SER A 214 -23.86 -2.32 4.79
CA SER A 214 -24.24 -0.91 4.64
C SER A 214 -24.29 -0.50 3.16
N ALA A 215 -25.29 0.30 2.80
CA ALA A 215 -25.39 0.92 1.48
C ALA A 215 -24.12 1.69 1.11
N GLY A 216 -23.49 2.36 2.08
CA GLY A 216 -22.21 3.06 1.89
C GLY A 216 -21.05 2.13 1.49
N ARG A 217 -20.99 0.91 2.04
CA ARG A 217 -19.96 -0.07 1.66
C ARG A 217 -20.18 -0.60 0.26
N LEU A 218 -21.44 -0.90 -0.10
CA LEU A 218 -21.81 -1.36 -1.43
C LEU A 218 -21.50 -0.27 -2.47
N TRP A 219 -21.90 0.97 -2.19
CA TRP A 219 -21.60 2.13 -3.04
C TRP A 219 -20.10 2.32 -3.23
N SER A 220 -19.32 2.28 -2.14
CA SER A 220 -17.85 2.37 -2.22
C SER A 220 -17.23 1.22 -3.03
N LYS A 221 -17.78 0.01 -2.96
CA LYS A 221 -17.34 -1.12 -3.78
C LYS A 221 -17.68 -0.93 -5.25
N MET A 222 -18.86 -0.40 -5.55
CA MET A 222 -19.29 -0.07 -6.90
C MET A 222 -18.36 0.98 -7.53
N VAL A 223 -18.05 2.06 -6.83
CA VAL A 223 -17.12 3.11 -7.32
C VAL A 223 -15.71 2.56 -7.57
N ASP A 224 -15.20 1.68 -6.70
CA ASP A 224 -13.90 1.01 -6.90
C ASP A 224 -13.89 0.14 -8.18
N LEU A 225 -14.98 -0.58 -8.44
CA LEU A 225 -15.15 -1.40 -9.64
C LEU A 225 -15.21 -0.53 -10.90
N MET A 226 -16.00 0.53 -10.87
CA MET A 226 -16.21 1.41 -12.03
C MET A 226 -14.95 2.18 -12.42
N CYS A 227 -14.26 2.80 -11.47
CA CYS A 227 -13.18 3.74 -11.80
C CYS A 227 -11.95 3.65 -10.88
N GLY A 228 -11.92 2.69 -9.94
CA GLY A 228 -10.84 2.59 -8.97
C GLY A 228 -10.74 3.85 -8.10
N TYR A 229 -11.88 4.35 -7.60
CA TYR A 229 -11.96 5.61 -6.88
C TYR A 229 -11.48 6.84 -7.68
N GLY A 230 -11.52 6.75 -9.00
CA GLY A 230 -11.15 7.82 -9.92
C GLY A 230 -9.66 7.91 -10.20
N GLU A 231 -8.89 6.85 -9.94
CA GLU A 231 -7.44 6.79 -10.22
C GLU A 231 -7.10 6.01 -11.49
N SER A 232 -8.03 5.21 -12.03
CA SER A 232 -7.75 4.30 -13.16
C SER A 232 -8.75 4.48 -14.32
N PRO A 233 -8.41 5.26 -15.36
CA PRO A 233 -9.23 5.38 -16.57
C PRO A 233 -9.54 4.03 -17.26
N PRO A 234 -8.59 3.06 -17.36
CA PRO A 234 -8.88 1.77 -18.00
C PRO A 234 -10.01 0.98 -17.34
N ARG A 235 -10.21 1.12 -16.01
CA ARG A 235 -11.34 0.45 -15.33
C ARG A 235 -12.69 0.96 -15.80
N VAL A 236 -12.78 2.25 -16.12
CA VAL A 236 -14.02 2.85 -16.64
C VAL A 236 -14.36 2.25 -18.00
N LEU A 237 -13.36 2.07 -18.87
CA LEU A 237 -13.55 1.43 -20.18
C LEU A 237 -14.00 -0.02 -20.05
N VAL A 238 -13.35 -0.80 -19.19
CA VAL A 238 -13.74 -2.20 -18.94
C VAL A 238 -15.15 -2.28 -18.37
N PHE A 239 -15.50 -1.40 -17.40
CA PHE A 239 -16.85 -1.33 -16.87
C PHE A 239 -17.88 -1.00 -17.95
N SER A 240 -17.61 0.00 -18.81
CA SER A 240 -18.47 0.35 -19.94
C SER A 240 -18.69 -0.84 -20.88
N LEU A 241 -17.63 -1.57 -21.24
CA LEU A 241 -17.74 -2.77 -22.09
C LEU A 241 -18.58 -3.86 -21.42
N LEU A 242 -18.42 -4.09 -20.10
CA LEU A 242 -19.23 -5.07 -19.38
C LEU A 242 -20.71 -4.70 -19.36
N VAL A 243 -21.04 -3.41 -19.21
CA VAL A 243 -22.42 -2.93 -19.32
C VAL A 243 -22.95 -3.15 -20.73
N ILE A 244 -22.17 -2.79 -21.77
CA ILE A 244 -22.58 -2.95 -23.17
C ILE A 244 -22.85 -4.42 -23.51
N PHE A 245 -21.88 -5.31 -23.28
CA PHE A 245 -22.05 -6.73 -23.60
C PHE A 245 -23.10 -7.41 -22.72
N GLY A 246 -23.24 -6.98 -21.46
CA GLY A 246 -24.28 -7.45 -20.55
C GLY A 246 -25.69 -7.07 -21.03
N SER A 247 -25.91 -5.79 -21.35
CA SER A 247 -27.19 -5.31 -21.90
C SER A 247 -27.50 -5.97 -23.23
N ALA A 248 -26.52 -6.12 -24.12
CA ALA A 248 -26.67 -6.83 -25.39
C ALA A 248 -27.14 -8.29 -25.20
N ALA A 249 -26.63 -8.98 -24.18
CA ALA A 249 -27.10 -10.32 -23.85
C ALA A 249 -28.57 -10.31 -23.36
N PHE A 250 -28.96 -9.33 -22.55
CA PHE A 250 -30.37 -9.17 -22.15
C PHE A 250 -31.27 -8.86 -23.35
N TYR A 251 -30.85 -7.99 -24.27
CA TYR A 251 -31.58 -7.70 -25.51
C TYR A 251 -31.74 -8.93 -26.39
N PHE A 252 -30.68 -9.71 -26.51
CA PHE A 252 -30.70 -10.96 -27.27
C PHE A 252 -31.66 -11.99 -26.69
N LEU A 253 -31.76 -12.08 -25.36
CA LEU A 253 -32.64 -13.02 -24.66
C LEU A 253 -34.10 -12.57 -24.59
N LEU A 254 -34.35 -11.27 -24.37
CA LEU A 254 -35.70 -10.72 -24.16
C LEU A 254 -36.35 -10.22 -25.45
N GLY A 255 -35.56 -10.01 -26.51
CA GLY A 255 -36.00 -9.56 -27.81
C GLY A 255 -36.06 -8.04 -27.96
N VAL A 256 -35.64 -7.56 -29.14
CA VAL A 256 -35.73 -6.16 -29.55
C VAL A 256 -36.33 -6.09 -30.95
N THR A 257 -37.10 -5.05 -31.27
CA THR A 257 -37.76 -4.96 -32.58
C THR A 257 -36.96 -4.13 -33.57
N THR A 258 -36.94 -4.61 -34.82
CA THR A 258 -36.41 -3.86 -35.96
C THR A 258 -37.47 -3.74 -37.06
N PRO A 259 -37.31 -2.83 -38.03
CA PRO A 259 -38.20 -2.75 -39.19
C PRO A 259 -38.31 -4.05 -39.99
N ARG A 260 -37.37 -4.99 -39.83
CA ARG A 260 -37.33 -6.29 -40.54
C ARG A 260 -37.88 -7.45 -39.71
N GLY A 261 -38.25 -7.23 -38.45
CA GLY A 261 -38.75 -8.26 -37.53
C GLY A 261 -38.12 -8.22 -36.13
N PRO A 262 -38.57 -9.09 -35.21
CA PRO A 262 -38.00 -9.20 -33.88
C PRO A 262 -36.60 -9.84 -33.93
N LEU A 263 -35.61 -9.18 -33.32
CA LEU A 263 -34.29 -9.74 -33.03
C LEU A 263 -34.32 -10.37 -31.64
N GLN A 264 -34.44 -11.69 -31.60
CA GLN A 264 -34.32 -12.49 -30.38
C GLN A 264 -33.57 -13.79 -30.68
N PHE A 265 -33.07 -14.43 -29.63
CA PHE A 265 -32.52 -15.78 -29.72
C PHE A 265 -33.58 -16.76 -30.22
N GLU A 266 -33.28 -17.46 -31.30
CA GLU A 266 -34.15 -18.49 -31.87
C GLU A 266 -33.41 -19.83 -31.89
N VAL A 267 -34.00 -20.84 -31.24
CA VAL A 267 -33.43 -22.19 -31.16
C VAL A 267 -33.39 -22.87 -32.52
N GLU A 268 -34.34 -22.52 -33.40
CA GLU A 268 -34.45 -23.06 -34.76
C GLU A 268 -33.46 -22.41 -35.74
N ALA A 269 -32.92 -21.24 -35.39
CA ALA A 269 -31.94 -20.54 -36.22
C ALA A 269 -30.53 -21.12 -36.04
N GLY A 270 -29.73 -21.11 -37.10
CA GLY A 270 -28.35 -21.57 -37.07
C GLY A 270 -27.47 -20.77 -36.10
N LEU A 271 -26.35 -21.35 -35.66
CA LEU A 271 -25.38 -20.67 -34.78
C LEU A 271 -24.86 -19.36 -35.38
N GLU A 272 -24.61 -19.35 -36.68
CA GLU A 272 -24.13 -18.15 -37.40
C GLU A 272 -25.18 -17.03 -37.39
N GLU A 273 -26.45 -17.38 -37.60
CA GLU A 273 -27.53 -16.40 -37.60
C GLU A 273 -27.75 -15.80 -36.21
N ASN A 274 -27.75 -16.65 -35.17
CA ASN A 274 -27.81 -16.21 -33.79
C ASN A 274 -26.61 -15.34 -33.39
N PHE A 275 -25.41 -15.62 -33.93
CA PHE A 275 -24.23 -14.79 -33.73
C PHE A 275 -24.40 -13.40 -34.34
N TRP A 276 -24.89 -13.29 -35.58
CA TRP A 276 -25.17 -12.00 -36.23
C TRP A 276 -26.29 -11.22 -35.53
N ARG A 277 -27.32 -11.91 -35.04
CA ARG A 277 -28.38 -11.32 -34.21
C ARG A 277 -27.80 -10.74 -32.93
N TYR A 278 -26.94 -11.47 -32.23
CA TYR A 278 -26.24 -10.97 -31.04
C TYR A 278 -25.36 -9.75 -31.35
N LEU A 279 -24.57 -9.76 -32.43
CA LEU A 279 -23.78 -8.59 -32.83
C LEU A 279 -24.65 -7.36 -33.12
N THR A 280 -25.86 -7.56 -33.67
CA THR A 280 -26.82 -6.48 -33.88
C THR A 280 -27.34 -5.93 -32.55
N CYS A 281 -27.58 -6.79 -31.55
CA CYS A 281 -27.89 -6.37 -30.18
C CYS A 281 -26.72 -5.62 -29.52
N VAL A 282 -25.47 -6.02 -29.78
CA VAL A 282 -24.28 -5.29 -29.30
C VAL A 282 -24.21 -3.90 -29.93
N TYR A 283 -24.43 -3.79 -31.24
CA TYR A 283 -24.51 -2.50 -31.92
C TYR A 283 -25.60 -1.60 -31.29
N TYR A 284 -26.80 -2.14 -31.06
CA TYR A 284 -27.87 -1.40 -30.40
C TYR A 284 -27.50 -0.92 -28.99
N SER A 285 -26.86 -1.78 -28.20
CA SER A 285 -26.36 -1.46 -26.87
C SER A 285 -25.29 -0.37 -26.90
N VAL A 286 -24.34 -0.40 -27.83
CA VAL A 286 -23.33 0.67 -28.00
C VAL A 286 -24.01 2.02 -28.30
N VAL A 287 -24.98 2.03 -29.23
CA VAL A 287 -25.72 3.25 -29.61
C VAL A 287 -26.52 3.80 -28.42
N THR A 288 -27.13 2.92 -27.64
CA THR A 288 -27.90 3.27 -26.44
C THR A 288 -26.99 3.80 -25.34
N PHE A 289 -25.85 3.14 -25.09
CA PHE A 289 -24.87 3.50 -24.08
C PHE A 289 -24.23 4.87 -24.36
N VAL A 290 -23.91 5.16 -25.63
CA VAL A 290 -23.37 6.48 -26.04
C VAL A 290 -24.50 7.52 -26.19
N THR A 291 -25.76 7.13 -25.97
CA THR A 291 -26.95 8.00 -26.03
C THR A 291 -27.20 8.65 -27.41
N LEU A 292 -26.72 8.01 -28.50
CA LEU A 292 -26.88 8.52 -29.87
C LEU A 292 -28.29 8.32 -30.43
N GLY A 293 -28.92 7.18 -30.13
CA GLY A 293 -30.34 6.93 -30.41
C GLY A 293 -30.76 7.03 -31.89
N TYR A 294 -30.15 6.23 -32.78
CA TYR A 294 -30.43 6.28 -34.22
C TYR A 294 -31.86 5.87 -34.65
N GLY A 295 -32.65 5.26 -33.76
CA GLY A 295 -34.07 4.95 -34.00
C GLY A 295 -34.35 3.79 -34.97
N ASP A 296 -33.32 3.07 -35.39
CA ASP A 296 -33.36 1.89 -36.26
C ASP A 296 -33.78 0.61 -35.53
N ILE A 297 -33.59 0.57 -34.22
CA ILE A 297 -33.90 -0.55 -33.35
C ILE A 297 -34.69 -0.03 -32.15
N LEU A 298 -35.85 -0.64 -31.88
CA LEU A 298 -36.78 -0.19 -30.85
C LEU A 298 -36.94 -1.27 -29.75
N PRO A 299 -36.71 -0.91 -28.48
CA PRO A 299 -36.95 -1.81 -27.36
C PRO A 299 -38.45 -1.96 -27.12
N VAL A 300 -38.88 -3.17 -26.80
CA VAL A 300 -40.29 -3.52 -26.56
C VAL A 300 -40.45 -4.24 -25.23
N GLY A 301 -41.55 -3.96 -24.54
CA GLY A 301 -41.84 -4.58 -23.25
C GLY A 301 -40.72 -4.35 -22.23
N TYR A 302 -40.14 -5.45 -21.72
CA TYR A 302 -39.13 -5.42 -20.67
C TYR A 302 -37.76 -4.86 -21.09
N THR A 303 -37.46 -4.73 -22.39
CA THR A 303 -36.19 -4.14 -22.84
C THR A 303 -36.19 -2.62 -22.80
N GLN A 304 -37.36 -1.96 -22.72
CA GLN A 304 -37.48 -0.50 -22.61
C GLN A 304 -36.83 0.09 -21.35
N PRO A 305 -37.16 -0.38 -20.13
CA PRO A 305 -36.51 0.13 -18.93
C PRO A 305 -35.01 -0.19 -18.89
N ILE A 306 -34.58 -1.32 -19.48
CA ILE A 306 -33.15 -1.69 -19.56
C ILE A 306 -32.40 -0.68 -20.42
N ALA A 307 -32.93 -0.33 -21.60
CA ALA A 307 -32.33 0.68 -22.48
C ALA A 307 -32.27 2.06 -21.83
N ALA A 308 -33.29 2.45 -21.08
CA ALA A 308 -33.29 3.72 -20.35
C ALA A 308 -32.20 3.75 -19.26
N ILE A 309 -32.05 2.66 -18.48
CA ILE A 309 -31.01 2.53 -17.45
C ILE A 309 -29.61 2.51 -18.10
N GLU A 310 -29.44 1.76 -19.18
CA GLU A 310 -28.18 1.67 -19.92
C GLU A 310 -27.73 3.05 -20.42
N GLY A 311 -28.62 3.81 -21.06
CA GLY A 311 -28.29 5.15 -21.54
C GLY A 311 -27.90 6.10 -20.40
N PHE A 312 -28.59 6.04 -19.26
CA PHE A 312 -28.23 6.83 -18.08
C PHE A 312 -26.85 6.44 -17.51
N VAL A 313 -26.59 5.14 -17.37
CA VAL A 313 -25.30 4.61 -16.90
C VAL A 313 -24.17 4.98 -17.88
N GLY A 314 -24.42 4.92 -19.18
CA GLY A 314 -23.46 5.26 -20.22
C GLY A 314 -23.09 6.74 -20.22
N GLY A 315 -24.07 7.64 -20.13
CA GLY A 315 -23.82 9.07 -19.97
C GLY A 315 -22.98 9.39 -18.73
N PHE A 316 -23.30 8.75 -17.59
CA PHE A 316 -22.51 8.90 -16.36
C PHE A 316 -21.08 8.35 -16.52
N ALA A 317 -20.92 7.17 -17.14
CA ALA A 317 -19.62 6.54 -17.35
C ALA A 317 -18.72 7.38 -18.27
N MET A 318 -19.27 8.00 -19.31
CA MET A 318 -18.54 8.92 -20.20
C MET A 318 -18.08 10.19 -19.48
N ALA A 319 -18.98 10.82 -18.71
CA ALA A 319 -18.60 11.98 -17.89
C ALA A 319 -17.49 11.61 -16.88
N LEU A 320 -17.63 10.46 -16.22
CA LEU A 320 -16.64 9.95 -15.27
C LEU A 320 -15.30 9.65 -15.97
N PHE A 321 -15.32 9.06 -17.16
CA PHE A 321 -14.12 8.81 -17.95
C PHE A 321 -13.36 10.11 -18.24
N ILE A 322 -14.07 11.16 -18.69
CA ILE A 322 -13.47 12.47 -18.98
C ILE A 322 -12.82 13.06 -17.72
N VAL A 323 -13.52 13.02 -16.58
CA VAL A 323 -13.00 13.55 -15.31
C VAL A 323 -11.76 12.78 -14.86
N VAL A 324 -11.81 11.45 -14.87
CA VAL A 324 -10.71 10.60 -14.41
C VAL A 324 -9.52 10.71 -15.34
N PHE A 325 -9.75 10.76 -16.65
CA PHE A 325 -8.72 10.95 -17.65
C PHE A 325 -8.06 12.32 -17.54
N SER A 326 -8.85 13.40 -17.45
CA SER A 326 -8.34 14.76 -17.28
C SER A 326 -7.54 14.91 -15.97
N LYS A 327 -8.04 14.37 -14.86
CA LYS A 327 -7.32 14.32 -13.58
C LYS A 327 -5.99 13.58 -13.72
N LYS A 328 -5.98 12.45 -14.44
CA LYS A 328 -4.75 11.69 -14.65
C LYS A 328 -3.74 12.47 -15.48
N MET A 329 -4.16 13.10 -16.57
CA MET A 329 -3.29 13.90 -17.45
C MET A 329 -2.71 15.14 -16.76
N THR A 330 -3.51 15.82 -15.94
CA THR A 330 -3.08 17.03 -15.20
C THR A 330 -2.16 16.74 -14.02
N ARG A 331 -2.18 15.50 -13.50
CA ARG A 331 -1.27 15.02 -12.45
C ARG A 331 -0.12 14.16 -13.01
N SER A 332 0.08 14.07 -14.32
CA SER A 332 1.16 13.24 -14.90
C SER A 332 2.39 14.06 -15.25
#